data_AF-A0A7Y3DND8-F1
#
_entry.id   AF-A0A7Y3DND8-F1
#
_cell.length_a   1.000
_cell.length_b   1.000
_cell.length_c   1.000
_cell.angle_alpha   90.00
_cell.angle_beta   90.00
_cell.angle_gamma   90.00
#
_symmetry.space_group_name_H-M   'P 1'
#
loop_
_entity.id
_entity.type
_entity.pdbx_description
1 polymer ?
#
loop_
_entity_poly.entity_id
_entity_poly.type
_entity_poly.pdbx_seq_one_letter_code
_entity_poly.pdbx_strand_id
1 'polypeptide(L)'
;EVLGKIVPEGGIPLNVLTVVSNVESLLNISQAMNDKPVTDRYLTVCGEVNQPAICKIPIGTPANAVIELAGGACISDFGVVMGGPMMGKALESSAAPVTKTTSGIVVLPPNHSVIRDKRRSLDQMRFIGKSACTQCSRCTDLCPRYLIGHALEPHKIMRHLAYNPGMTGEILEDALICSECGICEKYACPMMLSPREINAAVKQKLLGEGVKRETKRESYRVSPFIDTRKIPLKRLMERLEVTKYDIHPPFNENEIQINKVSIPLLQSLGKPAVPVVQKGDSVKKGDLIGEIPEGALGARVHASIDGTVESVDDHVVIKQ
;
A
#
# COMPACT_ATOMS: atom_id res chain seq x y z
N GLU A 1 16.74 -10.16 -9.08
CA GLU A 1 16.56 -11.59 -9.40
C GLU A 1 16.60 -11.83 -10.90
N VAL A 2 15.60 -11.38 -11.68
CA VAL A 2 15.55 -11.62 -13.14
C VAL A 2 16.81 -11.18 -13.90
N LEU A 3 17.25 -9.93 -13.71
CA LEU A 3 18.38 -9.34 -14.46
C LEU A 3 19.70 -9.35 -13.68
N GLY A 4 19.71 -9.84 -12.44
CA GLY A 4 20.88 -9.75 -11.55
C GLY A 4 21.33 -8.31 -11.16
N LYS A 5 20.59 -7.27 -11.56
CA LYS A 5 20.94 -5.86 -11.29
C LYS A 5 20.34 -5.37 -9.96
N ILE A 6 21.06 -4.47 -9.28
CA ILE A 6 20.64 -3.82 -8.03
C ILE A 6 20.34 -2.35 -8.33
N VAL A 7 19.12 -1.92 -7.99
CA VAL A 7 18.75 -0.49 -8.09
C VAL A 7 19.45 0.26 -6.96
N PRO A 8 20.19 1.35 -7.24
CA PRO A 8 20.87 2.14 -6.22
C PRO A 8 19.93 2.61 -5.10
N GLU A 9 20.49 2.90 -3.92
CA GLU A 9 19.77 3.55 -2.83
C GLU A 9 19.10 4.85 -3.29
N GLY A 10 17.79 4.97 -3.08
CA GLY A 10 17.02 6.13 -3.54
C GLY A 10 16.82 6.22 -5.06
N GLY A 11 17.41 5.30 -5.84
CA GLY A 11 17.27 5.24 -7.29
C GLY A 11 15.98 4.58 -7.76
N ILE A 12 15.78 4.62 -9.08
CA ILE A 12 14.65 4.02 -9.80
C ILE A 12 15.15 2.92 -10.75
N PRO A 13 14.28 1.99 -11.18
CA PRO A 13 14.66 0.92 -12.12
C PRO A 13 15.34 1.41 -13.41
N LEU A 14 15.04 2.64 -13.86
CA LEU A 14 15.67 3.23 -15.04
C LEU A 14 17.18 3.45 -14.87
N ASN A 15 17.68 3.65 -13.64
CA ASN A 15 19.12 3.74 -13.37
C ASN A 15 19.88 2.46 -13.69
N VAL A 16 19.19 1.32 -13.82
CA VAL A 16 19.76 0.05 -14.26
C VAL A 16 19.24 -0.38 -15.63
N LEU A 17 18.71 0.58 -16.40
CA LEU A 17 18.14 0.40 -17.74
C LEU A 17 17.03 -0.65 -17.77
N THR A 18 16.13 -0.59 -16.79
CA THR A 18 15.03 -1.54 -16.64
C THR A 18 13.72 -0.82 -16.41
N VAL A 19 12.63 -1.33 -17.01
CA VAL A 19 11.26 -0.90 -16.74
C VAL A 19 10.51 -2.10 -16.16
N VAL A 20 9.79 -1.88 -15.06
CA VAL A 20 8.95 -2.90 -14.41
C VAL A 20 7.51 -2.40 -14.46
N SER A 21 6.66 -3.14 -15.17
CA SER A 21 5.25 -2.78 -15.36
C SER A 21 4.34 -3.86 -14.78
N ASN A 22 3.35 -3.44 -14.00
CA ASN A 22 2.26 -4.33 -13.58
C ASN A 22 1.42 -4.73 -14.81
N VAL A 23 0.89 -5.96 -14.81
CA VAL A 23 0.06 -6.49 -15.91
C VAL A 23 -1.16 -5.60 -16.19
N GLU A 24 -1.83 -5.11 -15.15
CA GLU A 24 -2.99 -4.23 -15.30
C GLU A 24 -2.59 -2.85 -15.83
N SER A 25 -1.38 -2.38 -15.55
CA SER A 25 -0.85 -1.16 -16.18
C SER A 25 -0.71 -1.34 -17.69
N LEU A 26 -0.22 -2.50 -18.15
CA LEU A 26 -0.13 -2.80 -19.59
C LEU A 26 -1.52 -2.90 -20.24
N LEU A 27 -2.49 -3.50 -19.55
CA LEU A 27 -3.89 -3.53 -19.99
C LEU A 27 -4.45 -2.10 -20.14
N ASN A 28 -4.23 -1.25 -19.14
CA ASN A 28 -4.70 0.14 -19.15
C ASN A 28 -4.01 0.98 -20.22
N ILE A 29 -2.73 0.73 -20.53
CA ILE A 29 -2.04 1.37 -21.66
C ILE A 29 -2.71 0.97 -22.98
N SER A 30 -2.99 -0.32 -23.17
CA SER A 30 -3.70 -0.80 -24.37
C SER A 30 -5.11 -0.18 -24.49
N GLN A 31 -5.83 -0.02 -23.39
CA GLN A 31 -7.13 0.67 -23.38
C GLN A 31 -6.99 2.16 -23.72
N ALA A 32 -6.00 2.84 -23.15
CA ALA A 32 -5.74 4.25 -23.41
C ALA A 32 -5.37 4.51 -24.89
N MET A 33 -4.70 3.57 -25.56
CA MET A 33 -4.45 3.64 -27.01
C MET A 33 -5.72 3.57 -27.85
N ASN A 34 -6.84 3.15 -27.27
CA ASN A 34 -8.18 3.15 -27.86
C ASN A 34 -9.09 4.22 -27.23
N ASP A 35 -8.50 5.31 -26.70
CA ASP A 35 -9.18 6.43 -26.05
C ASP A 35 -10.08 6.04 -24.87
N LYS A 36 -9.79 4.90 -24.22
CA LYS A 36 -10.50 4.45 -23.02
C LYS A 36 -9.68 4.77 -21.77
N PRO A 37 -10.09 5.79 -20.98
CA PRO A 37 -9.38 6.15 -19.76
C PRO A 37 -9.62 5.12 -18.64
N VAL A 38 -8.72 5.14 -17.66
CA VAL A 38 -8.84 4.30 -16.46
C VAL A 38 -9.97 4.81 -15.57
N THR A 39 -11.09 4.10 -15.61
CA THR A 39 -12.31 4.39 -14.84
C THR A 39 -12.64 3.29 -13.82
N ASP A 40 -12.13 2.08 -14.06
CA ASP A 40 -12.35 0.91 -13.23
C ASP A 40 -11.02 0.37 -12.66
N ARG A 41 -11.11 -0.43 -11.61
CA ARG A 41 -9.99 -1.09 -10.96
C ARG A 41 -10.30 -2.57 -10.72
N TYR A 42 -9.37 -3.46 -11.07
CA TYR A 42 -9.45 -4.85 -10.66
C TYR A 42 -8.90 -5.00 -9.24
N LEU A 43 -9.68 -5.65 -8.36
CA LEU A 43 -9.27 -5.93 -6.99
C LEU A 43 -9.79 -7.30 -6.54
N THR A 44 -9.12 -7.87 -5.55
CA THR A 44 -9.56 -9.09 -4.86
C THR A 44 -10.24 -8.74 -3.55
N VAL A 45 -11.42 -9.30 -3.29
CA VAL A 45 -12.11 -9.24 -1.99
C VAL A 45 -12.01 -10.60 -1.33
N CYS A 46 -11.40 -10.67 -0.15
CA CYS A 46 -11.24 -11.92 0.58
C CYS A 46 -11.29 -11.71 2.09
N GLY A 47 -11.14 -12.79 2.86
CA GLY A 47 -11.25 -12.78 4.31
C GLY A 47 -12.60 -13.31 4.79
N GLU A 48 -13.14 -12.71 5.84
CA GLU A 48 -14.44 -13.03 6.43
C GLU A 48 -15.60 -12.47 5.59
N VAL A 49 -15.71 -12.90 4.33
CA VAL A 49 -16.79 -12.55 3.39
C VAL A 49 -17.47 -13.80 2.84
N ASN A 50 -18.77 -13.73 2.58
CA ASN A 50 -19.57 -14.91 2.20
C ASN A 50 -19.20 -15.47 0.82
N GLN A 51 -18.78 -14.61 -0.10
CA GLN A 51 -18.44 -14.94 -1.48
C GLN A 51 -17.16 -14.18 -1.92
N PRO A 52 -15.97 -14.68 -1.55
CA PRO A 52 -14.70 -14.11 -2.01
C PRO A 52 -14.65 -14.06 -3.54
N ALA A 53 -14.20 -12.94 -4.09
CA ALA A 53 -14.27 -12.68 -5.53
C ALA A 53 -13.14 -11.77 -6.03
N ILE A 54 -12.80 -11.90 -7.30
CA ILE A 54 -12.08 -10.87 -8.05
C ILE A 54 -13.14 -10.02 -8.77
N CYS A 55 -13.14 -8.72 -8.56
CA CYS A 55 -14.16 -7.82 -9.13
C CYS A 55 -13.51 -6.68 -9.89
N LYS A 56 -14.21 -6.20 -10.93
CA LYS A 56 -13.90 -4.95 -11.63
C LYS A 56 -14.82 -3.84 -11.09
N ILE A 57 -14.26 -2.89 -10.36
CA ILE A 57 -15.03 -1.90 -9.59
C ILE A 57 -14.75 -0.48 -10.10
N PRO A 58 -15.76 0.40 -10.24
CA PRO A 58 -15.54 1.82 -10.53
C PRO A 58 -14.63 2.47 -9.49
N ILE A 59 -13.66 3.26 -9.92
CA ILE A 59 -12.78 4.00 -9.00
C ILE A 59 -13.63 4.95 -8.15
N GLY A 60 -13.33 5.05 -6.86
CA GLY A 60 -14.07 5.84 -5.89
C GLY A 60 -15.23 5.10 -5.22
N THR A 61 -15.50 3.85 -5.59
CA THR A 61 -16.46 2.99 -4.88
C THR A 61 -16.02 2.81 -3.42
N PRO A 62 -16.91 2.98 -2.42
CA PRO A 62 -16.53 2.80 -1.02
C PRO A 62 -16.30 1.32 -0.68
N ALA A 63 -15.37 1.03 0.23
CA ALA A 63 -14.98 -0.33 0.56
C ALA A 63 -16.14 -1.20 1.09
N ASN A 64 -17.11 -0.62 1.81
CA ASN A 64 -18.31 -1.33 2.25
C ASN A 64 -19.16 -1.86 1.08
N ALA A 65 -19.36 -1.08 0.02
CA ALA A 65 -20.09 -1.54 -1.17
C ALA A 65 -19.38 -2.73 -1.81
N VAL A 66 -18.04 -2.73 -1.81
CA VAL A 66 -17.25 -3.86 -2.31
C VAL A 66 -17.38 -5.11 -1.43
N ILE A 67 -17.56 -4.96 -0.12
CA ILE A 67 -17.81 -6.08 0.81
C ILE A 67 -19.21 -6.65 0.60
N GLU A 68 -20.23 -5.80 0.42
CA GLU A 68 -21.60 -6.24 0.11
C GLU A 68 -21.64 -7.06 -1.20
N LEU A 69 -20.83 -6.68 -2.19
CA LEU A 69 -20.70 -7.43 -3.44
C LEU A 69 -20.07 -8.82 -3.28
N ALA A 70 -19.28 -9.01 -2.23
CA ALA A 70 -18.77 -10.32 -1.82
C ALA A 70 -19.77 -11.07 -0.92
N GLY A 71 -21.06 -10.74 -1.00
CA GLY A 71 -22.13 -11.33 -0.20
C GLY A 71 -22.17 -10.84 1.25
N GLY A 72 -21.47 -9.74 1.58
CA GLY A 72 -21.38 -9.22 2.94
C GLY A 72 -20.36 -9.97 3.80
N ALA A 73 -20.10 -9.42 4.99
CA ALA A 73 -19.18 -10.03 5.95
C ALA A 73 -19.82 -11.26 6.63
N CYS A 74 -19.02 -12.29 6.90
CA CYS A 74 -19.47 -13.49 7.63
C CYS A 74 -19.58 -13.26 9.14
N ILE A 75 -19.02 -12.16 9.65
CA ILE A 75 -18.97 -11.81 11.08
C ILE A 75 -19.51 -10.40 11.29
N SER A 76 -20.12 -10.16 12.46
CA SER A 76 -20.76 -8.87 12.78
C SER A 76 -19.77 -7.75 13.12
N ASP A 77 -18.63 -8.09 13.70
CA ASP A 77 -17.56 -7.14 14.03
C ASP A 77 -16.29 -7.55 13.29
N PHE A 78 -15.78 -6.65 12.46
CA PHE A 78 -14.63 -6.87 11.60
C PHE A 78 -13.84 -5.58 11.39
N GLY A 79 -12.57 -5.73 11.04
CA GLY A 79 -11.78 -4.66 10.44
C GLY A 79 -11.48 -4.94 8.98
N VAL A 80 -11.15 -3.87 8.26
CA VAL A 80 -10.87 -3.92 6.82
C VAL A 80 -9.45 -3.48 6.56
N VAL A 81 -8.72 -4.26 5.76
CA VAL A 81 -7.41 -3.89 5.25
C VAL A 81 -7.54 -3.60 3.76
N MET A 82 -7.26 -2.36 3.35
CA MET A 82 -7.20 -1.98 1.95
C MET A 82 -5.79 -2.26 1.40
N GLY A 83 -5.71 -3.11 0.39
CA GLY A 83 -4.48 -3.70 -0.15
C GLY A 83 -4.30 -5.16 0.30
N GLY A 84 -3.06 -5.56 0.54
CA GLY A 84 -2.73 -6.90 1.05
C GLY A 84 -2.40 -6.92 2.55
N PRO A 85 -2.32 -8.10 3.17
CA PRO A 85 -2.05 -8.24 4.62
C PRO A 85 -0.68 -7.68 5.05
N MET A 86 0.26 -7.57 4.11
CA MET A 86 1.60 -7.02 4.36
C MET A 86 1.59 -5.48 4.32
N MET A 87 1.47 -4.91 3.12
CA MET A 87 1.64 -3.47 2.87
C MET A 87 0.34 -2.67 2.92
N GLY A 88 -0.81 -3.34 2.99
CA GLY A 88 -2.11 -2.68 3.05
C GLY A 88 -2.29 -1.85 4.32
N LYS A 89 -3.30 -0.98 4.30
CA LYS A 89 -3.66 -0.10 5.42
C LYS A 89 -4.92 -0.61 6.09
N ALA A 90 -4.91 -0.68 7.42
CA ALA A 90 -6.15 -0.88 8.16
C ALA A 90 -7.00 0.39 8.03
N LEU A 91 -8.27 0.23 7.66
CA LEU A 91 -9.19 1.34 7.52
C LEU A 91 -9.78 1.72 8.88
N GLU A 92 -9.93 3.02 9.11
CA GLU A 92 -10.73 3.56 10.20
C GLU A 92 -12.22 3.53 9.87
N SER A 93 -12.56 3.74 8.58
CA SER A 93 -13.93 3.69 8.07
C SER A 93 -14.00 2.88 6.79
N SER A 94 -15.01 2.01 6.69
CA SER A 94 -15.31 1.24 5.48
C SER A 94 -15.91 2.10 4.36
N ALA A 95 -16.15 3.39 4.60
CA ALA A 95 -16.51 4.35 3.56
C ALA A 95 -15.31 4.83 2.72
N ALA A 96 -14.07 4.45 3.08
CA ALA A 96 -12.89 4.84 2.33
C ALA A 96 -12.96 4.36 0.86
N PRO A 97 -12.63 5.21 -0.12
CA PRO A 97 -12.80 4.89 -1.53
C PRO A 97 -11.71 3.96 -2.08
N VAL A 98 -12.10 3.08 -3.00
CA VAL A 98 -11.19 2.34 -3.88
C VAL A 98 -10.46 3.32 -4.80
N THR A 99 -9.15 3.17 -4.94
CA THR A 99 -8.31 4.02 -5.80
C THR A 99 -7.63 3.18 -6.89
N LYS A 100 -6.95 3.84 -7.85
CA LYS A 100 -6.11 3.17 -8.85
C LYS A 100 -5.03 2.25 -8.27
N THR A 101 -4.66 2.46 -7.01
CA THR A 101 -3.63 1.68 -6.31
C THR A 101 -4.19 0.57 -5.42
N THR A 102 -5.51 0.51 -5.27
CA THR A 102 -6.18 -0.51 -4.46
C THR A 102 -6.15 -1.85 -5.20
N SER A 103 -5.36 -2.80 -4.70
CA SER A 103 -5.26 -4.15 -5.28
C SER A 103 -6.16 -5.20 -4.63
N GLY A 104 -6.68 -4.90 -3.44
CA GLY A 104 -7.54 -5.83 -2.72
C GLY A 104 -8.18 -5.22 -1.47
N ILE A 105 -9.14 -5.94 -0.92
CA ILE A 105 -9.82 -5.67 0.34
C ILE A 105 -9.84 -6.98 1.12
N VAL A 106 -9.25 -6.94 2.32
CA VAL A 106 -9.19 -8.11 3.21
C VAL A 106 -10.01 -7.82 4.46
N VAL A 107 -11.07 -8.59 4.68
CA VAL A 107 -11.93 -8.51 5.87
C VAL A 107 -11.43 -9.49 6.92
N LEU A 108 -11.12 -9.02 8.13
CA LEU A 108 -10.57 -9.87 9.18
C LEU A 108 -11.23 -9.54 10.53
N PRO A 109 -11.20 -10.45 11.51
CA PRO A 109 -11.61 -10.13 12.87
C PRO A 109 -10.89 -8.87 13.40
N PRO A 110 -11.54 -8.02 14.18
CA PRO A 110 -11.00 -6.71 14.59
C PRO A 110 -9.68 -6.83 15.36
N ASN A 111 -9.52 -7.91 16.12
CA ASN A 111 -8.33 -8.21 16.92
C ASN A 111 -7.24 -9.00 16.17
N HIS A 112 -7.45 -9.31 14.89
CA HIS A 112 -6.48 -10.03 14.07
C HIS A 112 -5.14 -9.26 14.00
N SER A 113 -4.02 -9.99 14.06
CA SER A 113 -2.66 -9.40 14.15
C SER A 113 -2.38 -8.36 13.06
N VAL A 114 -2.77 -8.64 11.82
CA VAL A 114 -2.67 -7.72 10.67
C VAL A 114 -3.35 -6.37 10.92
N ILE A 115 -4.53 -6.34 11.56
CA ILE A 115 -5.26 -5.09 11.85
C ILE A 115 -4.68 -4.42 13.09
N ARG A 116 -4.61 -5.16 14.20
CA ARG A 116 -4.19 -4.66 15.50
C ARG A 116 -2.85 -3.95 15.42
N ASP A 117 -1.86 -4.57 14.77
CA ASP A 117 -0.51 -4.03 14.70
C ASP A 117 -0.45 -2.72 13.89
N LYS A 118 -1.31 -2.56 12.87
CA LYS A 118 -1.40 -1.34 12.03
C LYS A 118 -2.11 -0.18 12.71
N ARG A 119 -2.98 -0.46 13.69
CA ARG A 119 -3.70 0.55 14.47
C ARG A 119 -2.95 1.02 15.72
N ARG A 120 -1.82 0.41 16.07
CA ARG A 120 -1.02 0.81 17.24
C ARG A 120 -0.47 2.21 17.05
N SER A 121 -0.55 3.03 18.10
CA SER A 121 0.09 4.34 18.09
C SER A 121 1.62 4.21 18.14
N LEU A 122 2.31 5.24 17.66
CA LEU A 122 3.78 5.24 17.67
C LEU A 122 4.35 5.16 19.08
N ASP A 123 3.71 5.79 20.06
CA ASP A 123 4.13 5.73 21.45
C ASP A 123 3.95 4.34 22.05
N GLN A 124 2.84 3.65 21.73
CA GLN A 124 2.65 2.25 22.13
C GLN A 124 3.73 1.35 21.52
N MET A 125 4.00 1.50 20.22
CA MET A 125 5.03 0.72 19.54
C MET A 125 6.42 0.95 20.15
N ARG A 126 6.76 2.19 20.48
CA ARG A 126 8.02 2.55 21.13
C ARG A 126 8.12 2.00 22.55
N PHE A 127 7.04 2.10 23.33
CA PHE A 127 6.99 1.56 24.69
C PHE A 127 7.19 0.04 24.69
N ILE A 128 6.45 -0.70 23.86
CA ILE A 128 6.59 -2.16 23.73
C ILE A 128 7.98 -2.51 23.18
N GLY A 129 8.48 -1.75 22.19
CA GLY A 129 9.82 -1.95 21.64
C GLY A 129 10.91 -1.79 22.71
N LYS A 130 10.79 -0.79 23.59
CA LYS A 130 11.74 -0.55 24.68
C LYS A 130 11.72 -1.67 25.73
N SER A 131 10.54 -2.23 26.04
CA SER A 131 10.39 -3.24 27.09
C SER A 131 10.65 -4.67 26.61
N ALA A 132 10.29 -5.01 25.37
CA ALA A 132 10.29 -6.39 24.89
C ALA A 132 11.36 -6.70 23.82
N CYS A 133 12.00 -5.71 23.20
CA CYS A 133 13.00 -5.98 22.16
C CYS A 133 14.25 -6.66 22.72
N THR A 134 14.57 -7.86 22.20
CA THR A 134 15.76 -8.64 22.56
C THR A 134 17.01 -8.26 21.76
N GLN A 135 16.92 -7.27 20.87
CA GLN A 135 18.03 -6.77 20.05
C GLN A 135 18.76 -7.82 19.18
N CYS A 136 18.07 -8.90 18.79
CA CYS A 136 18.62 -10.03 18.03
C CYS A 136 18.93 -9.76 16.54
N SER A 137 18.74 -8.54 16.02
CA SER A 137 18.99 -8.15 14.62
C SER A 137 18.24 -8.90 13.51
N ARG A 138 17.36 -9.87 13.83
CA ARG A 138 16.61 -10.65 12.83
C ARG A 138 15.82 -9.80 11.84
N CYS A 139 15.27 -8.66 12.29
CA CYS A 139 14.55 -7.72 11.42
C CYS A 139 15.43 -7.11 10.31
N THR A 140 16.75 -7.06 10.51
CA THR A 140 17.73 -6.68 9.49
C THR A 140 18.19 -7.89 8.70
N ASP A 141 18.45 -9.02 9.37
CA ASP A 141 18.92 -10.22 8.69
C ASP A 141 17.98 -10.69 7.59
N LEU A 142 16.66 -10.57 7.78
CA LEU A 142 15.66 -10.93 6.77
C LEU A 142 15.18 -9.74 5.93
N CYS A 143 15.76 -8.54 6.10
CA CYS A 143 15.32 -7.38 5.31
C CYS A 143 15.77 -7.53 3.85
N PRO A 144 14.84 -7.53 2.87
CA PRO A 144 15.22 -7.70 1.46
C PRO A 144 16.20 -6.63 0.99
N ARG A 145 16.04 -5.37 1.44
CA ARG A 145 16.95 -4.26 1.11
C ARG A 145 18.36 -4.48 1.66
N TYR A 146 18.48 -4.94 2.90
CA TYR A 146 19.77 -5.27 3.49
C TYR A 146 20.45 -6.42 2.73
N LEU A 147 19.68 -7.46 2.37
CA LEU A 147 20.19 -8.63 1.66
C LEU A 147 20.72 -8.33 0.26
N ILE A 148 20.19 -7.30 -0.43
CA ILE A 148 20.72 -6.84 -1.71
C ILE A 148 21.86 -5.80 -1.56
N GLY A 149 22.35 -5.57 -0.34
CA GLY A 149 23.50 -4.73 -0.08
C GLY A 149 23.20 -3.26 0.21
N HIS A 150 21.94 -2.88 0.46
CA HIS A 150 21.64 -1.52 0.94
C HIS A 150 21.97 -1.38 2.44
N ALA A 151 22.10 -0.15 2.91
CA ALA A 151 22.41 0.21 4.29
C ALA A 151 21.23 0.11 5.28
N LEU A 152 20.04 -0.32 4.85
CA LEU A 152 18.87 -0.36 5.70
C LEU A 152 19.01 -1.41 6.82
N GLU A 153 19.13 -0.94 8.06
CA GLU A 153 19.25 -1.79 9.25
C GLU A 153 18.12 -1.53 10.26
N PRO A 154 16.92 -2.13 10.08
CA PRO A 154 15.77 -1.88 10.95
C PRO A 154 16.04 -2.08 12.45
N HIS A 155 16.94 -3.00 12.83
CA HIS A 155 17.30 -3.21 14.24
C HIS A 155 17.95 -1.99 14.89
N LYS A 156 18.76 -1.23 14.14
CA LYS A 156 19.41 0.00 14.63
C LYS A 156 18.40 1.13 14.79
N ILE A 157 17.47 1.27 13.85
CA ILE A 157 16.36 2.23 13.95
C ILE A 157 15.49 1.93 15.17
N MET A 158 15.13 0.66 15.37
CA MET A 158 14.40 0.22 16.58
C MET A 158 15.14 0.55 17.88
N ARG A 159 16.44 0.23 17.96
CA ARG A 159 17.27 0.54 19.14
C ARG A 159 17.35 2.04 19.37
N HIS A 160 17.56 2.82 18.31
CA HIS A 160 17.67 4.27 18.37
C HIS A 160 16.43 4.91 18.99
N LEU A 161 15.24 4.55 18.50
CA LEU A 161 13.97 5.12 19.00
C LEU A 161 13.55 4.65 20.39
N ALA A 162 14.11 3.54 20.87
CA ALA A 162 13.89 3.08 22.24
C ALA A 162 14.52 4.03 23.28
N TYR A 163 15.63 4.68 22.93
CA TYR A 163 16.38 5.58 23.81
C TYR A 163 16.35 7.05 23.38
N ASN A 164 15.96 7.34 22.14
CA ASN A 164 15.90 8.70 21.60
C ASN A 164 14.49 9.03 21.06
N PRO A 165 13.59 9.61 21.89
CA PRO A 165 12.21 9.89 21.51
C PRO A 165 12.07 10.89 20.37
N GLY A 166 13.05 11.77 20.18
CA GLY A 166 12.97 12.87 19.22
C GLY A 166 12.94 12.44 17.76
N MET A 167 13.20 11.16 17.45
CA MET A 167 13.40 10.68 16.07
C MET A 167 14.39 11.59 15.31
N THR A 168 15.55 11.85 15.91
CA THR A 168 16.65 12.61 15.32
C THR A 168 17.89 11.73 15.20
N GLY A 169 18.71 11.92 14.17
CA GLY A 169 20.00 11.23 14.01
C GLY A 169 20.16 10.53 12.66
N GLU A 170 21.41 10.48 12.19
CA GLU A 170 21.79 10.05 10.83
C GLU A 170 21.35 8.63 10.47
N ILE A 171 21.20 7.75 11.46
CA ILE A 171 20.73 6.37 11.26
C ILE A 171 19.27 6.31 10.79
N LEU A 172 18.47 7.32 11.12
CA LEU A 172 17.06 7.36 10.76
C LEU A 172 16.86 7.68 9.28
N GLU A 173 17.82 8.35 8.64
CA GLU A 173 17.76 8.61 7.20
C GLU A 173 17.64 7.32 6.40
N ASP A 174 18.26 6.22 6.87
CA ASP A 174 18.16 4.92 6.21
C ASP A 174 16.71 4.40 6.15
N ALA A 175 15.77 4.95 6.92
CA ALA A 175 14.34 4.69 6.76
C ALA A 175 13.83 5.07 5.36
N LEU A 176 14.40 6.09 4.72
CA LEU A 176 13.99 6.61 3.40
C LEU A 176 14.12 5.56 2.28
N ILE A 177 15.06 4.62 2.40
CA ILE A 177 15.26 3.52 1.43
C ILE A 177 14.38 2.28 1.73
N CYS A 178 13.52 2.35 2.76
CA CYS A 178 12.61 1.27 3.09
C CYS A 178 11.47 1.13 2.08
N SER A 179 11.22 -0.11 1.66
CA SER A 179 10.07 -0.49 0.82
C SER A 179 8.85 -0.92 1.62
N GLU A 180 8.90 -0.81 2.95
CA GLU A 180 7.75 -1.04 3.83
C GLU A 180 7.08 -2.42 3.69
N CYS A 181 7.83 -3.42 3.21
CA CYS A 181 7.34 -4.76 2.87
C CYS A 181 6.80 -5.58 4.06
N GLY A 182 7.08 -5.18 5.30
CA GLY A 182 6.56 -5.84 6.51
C GLY A 182 7.30 -7.09 6.96
N ILE A 183 8.27 -7.63 6.21
CA ILE A 183 9.00 -8.85 6.59
C ILE A 183 9.65 -8.75 7.97
N CYS A 184 10.24 -7.61 8.29
CA CYS A 184 10.89 -7.34 9.58
C CYS A 184 9.95 -7.48 10.79
N GLU A 185 8.66 -7.24 10.59
CA GLU A 185 7.61 -7.25 11.60
C GLU A 185 6.82 -8.56 11.56
N LYS A 186 6.24 -8.88 10.40
CA LYS A 186 5.31 -10.00 10.23
C LYS A 186 5.99 -11.36 10.23
N TYR A 187 7.29 -11.44 9.96
CA TYR A 187 8.02 -12.71 9.92
C TYR A 187 9.26 -12.76 10.80
N ALA A 188 10.11 -11.73 10.71
CA ALA A 188 11.45 -11.81 11.28
C ALA A 188 11.48 -11.63 12.82
N CYS A 189 10.65 -10.72 13.37
CA CYS A 189 10.70 -10.36 14.77
C CYS A 189 10.10 -11.46 15.67
N PRO A 190 10.90 -12.11 16.54
CA PRO A 190 10.39 -13.16 17.42
C PRO A 190 9.44 -12.61 18.49
N MET A 191 9.60 -11.33 18.84
CA MET A 191 8.81 -10.64 19.87
C MET A 191 7.54 -9.97 19.31
N MET A 192 7.22 -10.17 18.02
CA MET A 192 6.05 -9.57 17.36
C MET A 192 5.95 -8.04 17.49
N LEU A 193 7.11 -7.37 17.47
CA LEU A 193 7.21 -5.91 17.46
C LEU A 193 6.94 -5.36 16.06
N SER A 194 6.78 -4.04 15.97
CA SER A 194 6.42 -3.35 14.72
C SER A 194 7.56 -2.54 14.05
N PRO A 195 8.72 -3.14 13.66
CA PRO A 195 9.76 -2.41 12.94
C PRO A 195 9.32 -1.78 11.63
N ARG A 196 8.33 -2.35 10.91
CA ARG A 196 7.86 -1.77 9.65
C ARG A 196 7.09 -0.49 9.92
N GLU A 197 6.14 -0.51 10.85
CA GLU A 197 5.33 0.67 11.17
C GLU A 197 6.18 1.79 11.77
N ILE A 198 7.13 1.46 12.65
CA ILE A 198 8.11 2.42 13.18
C ILE A 198 8.92 3.06 12.03
N ASN A 199 9.43 2.23 11.12
CA ASN A 199 10.25 2.75 10.03
C ASN A 199 9.44 3.59 9.04
N ALA A 200 8.17 3.23 8.80
CA ALA A 200 7.25 4.02 8.00
C ALA A 200 6.97 5.38 8.65
N ALA A 201 6.75 5.43 9.97
CA ALA A 201 6.56 6.68 10.69
C ALA A 201 7.78 7.61 10.62
N VAL A 202 8.99 7.06 10.82
CA VAL A 202 10.25 7.80 10.66
C VAL A 202 10.38 8.33 9.23
N LYS A 203 10.16 7.47 8.23
CA LYS A 203 10.24 7.86 6.82
C LYS A 203 9.27 8.99 6.48
N GLN A 204 8.01 8.93 6.96
CA GLN A 204 7.02 9.99 6.73
C GLN A 204 7.44 11.31 7.38
N LYS A 205 7.95 11.27 8.60
CA LYS A 205 8.49 12.46 9.27
C LYS A 205 9.61 13.11 8.44
N LEU A 206 10.61 12.32 8.04
CA LEU A 206 11.75 12.81 7.25
C LEU A 206 11.34 13.38 5.90
N LEU A 207 10.37 12.76 5.21
CA LEU A 207 9.82 13.28 3.97
C LEU A 207 9.08 14.61 4.19
N GLY A 208 8.34 14.74 5.29
CA GLY A 208 7.68 15.99 5.68
C GLY A 208 8.67 17.13 6.00
N GLU A 209 9.83 16.80 6.54
CA GLU A 209 10.95 17.72 6.79
C GLU A 209 11.78 18.01 5.53
N GLY A 210 11.48 17.37 4.39
CA GLY A 210 12.22 17.53 3.14
C GLY A 210 13.63 16.94 3.16
N VAL A 211 13.93 16.04 4.12
CA VAL A 211 15.24 15.41 4.25
C VAL A 211 15.51 14.53 3.03
N LYS A 212 16.63 14.80 2.38
CA LYS A 212 17.16 13.96 1.30
C LYS A 212 18.31 13.15 1.84
N ARG A 213 18.27 11.84 1.59
CA ARG A 213 19.36 10.95 1.95
C ARG A 213 20.34 10.85 0.80
N GLU A 214 21.60 11.16 1.09
CA GLU A 214 22.71 10.91 0.16
C GLU A 214 23.01 9.41 0.06
N THR A 215 23.51 8.99 -1.10
CA THR A 215 23.88 7.59 -1.33
C THR A 215 25.11 7.25 -0.47
N LYS A 216 24.91 6.43 0.57
CA LYS A 216 26.01 6.04 1.49
C LYS A 216 26.89 4.92 0.92
N ARG A 217 26.52 4.30 -0.20
CA ARG A 217 27.22 3.16 -0.80
C ARG A 217 27.39 3.33 -2.31
N GLU A 218 28.64 3.31 -2.76
CA GLU A 218 29.00 3.33 -4.18
C GLU A 218 28.92 1.94 -4.83
N SER A 219 29.08 0.89 -4.04
CA SER A 219 28.98 -0.50 -4.49
C SER A 219 28.05 -1.32 -3.59
N TYR A 220 27.33 -2.26 -4.20
CA TYR A 220 26.35 -3.09 -3.53
C TYR A 220 26.79 -4.55 -3.62
N ARG A 221 26.95 -5.19 -2.47
CA ARG A 221 27.25 -6.62 -2.38
C ARG A 221 26.02 -7.36 -1.89
N VAL A 222 25.50 -8.25 -2.73
CA VAL A 222 24.44 -9.18 -2.34
C VAL A 222 24.96 -10.07 -1.22
N SER A 223 24.14 -10.25 -0.19
CA SER A 223 24.44 -11.15 0.92
C SER A 223 24.57 -12.59 0.40
N PRO A 224 25.60 -13.35 0.83
CA PRO A 224 25.71 -14.77 0.48
C PRO A 224 24.55 -15.60 1.05
N PHE A 225 23.78 -15.05 1.99
CA PHE A 225 22.63 -15.69 2.60
C PHE A 225 21.30 -15.31 1.95
N ILE A 226 21.28 -14.59 0.83
CA ILE A 226 20.02 -14.14 0.21
C ILE A 226 19.08 -15.30 -0.09
N ASP A 227 19.61 -16.41 -0.61
CA ASP A 227 18.80 -17.59 -0.96
C ASP A 227 18.32 -18.36 0.26
N THR A 228 19.17 -18.51 1.29
CA THR A 228 18.80 -19.23 2.53
C THR A 228 17.90 -18.42 3.44
N ARG A 229 17.82 -17.10 3.25
CA ARG A 229 16.95 -16.19 4.01
C ARG A 229 15.66 -15.83 3.27
N LYS A 230 15.38 -16.44 2.11
CA LYS A 230 14.06 -16.40 1.48
C LYS A 230 13.01 -17.00 2.41
N ILE A 231 11.81 -16.45 2.34
CA ILE A 231 10.72 -16.83 3.25
C ILE A 231 9.74 -17.72 2.48
N PRO A 232 9.49 -18.96 2.95
CA PRO A 232 8.46 -19.80 2.37
C PRO A 232 7.09 -19.13 2.54
N LEU A 233 6.36 -18.94 1.43
CA LEU A 233 5.07 -18.25 1.43
C LEU A 233 4.08 -18.90 2.41
N LYS A 234 4.01 -20.23 2.43
CA LYS A 234 3.15 -20.97 3.37
C LYS A 234 3.43 -20.61 4.84
N ARG A 235 4.70 -20.55 5.24
CA ARG A 235 5.08 -20.16 6.61
C ARG A 235 4.74 -18.71 6.93
N LEU A 236 4.85 -17.82 5.93
CA LEU A 236 4.42 -16.43 6.10
C LEU A 236 2.91 -16.34 6.31
N MET A 237 2.11 -17.06 5.52
CA MET A 237 0.65 -17.10 5.65
C MET A 237 0.18 -17.70 6.97
N GLU A 238 0.84 -18.76 7.45
CA GLU A 238 0.57 -19.37 8.76
C GLU A 238 0.84 -18.35 9.88
N ARG A 239 1.98 -17.66 9.82
CA ARG A 239 2.35 -16.65 10.83
C ARG A 239 1.45 -15.41 10.81
N LEU A 240 0.90 -15.09 9.66
CA LEU A 240 -0.08 -14.03 9.50
C LEU A 240 -1.50 -14.46 9.89
N GLU A 241 -1.74 -15.75 10.15
CA GLU A 241 -3.07 -16.32 10.45
C GLU A 241 -4.07 -16.18 9.28
N VAL A 242 -3.57 -16.05 8.04
CA VAL A 242 -4.39 -15.86 6.83
C VAL A 242 -4.50 -17.10 5.95
N THR A 243 -3.94 -18.24 6.37
CA THR A 243 -3.92 -19.47 5.56
C THR A 243 -5.34 -19.95 5.22
N LYS A 244 -6.32 -19.72 6.09
CA LYS A 244 -7.72 -20.06 5.83
C LYS A 244 -8.38 -19.23 4.71
N TYR A 245 -7.74 -18.14 4.28
CA TYR A 245 -8.20 -17.29 3.19
C TYR A 245 -7.32 -17.43 1.93
N ASP A 246 -6.37 -18.38 1.91
CA ASP A 246 -5.52 -18.67 0.75
C ASP A 246 -6.31 -19.50 -0.27
N ILE A 247 -7.22 -18.82 -0.95
CA ILE A 247 -8.03 -19.36 -2.04
C ILE A 247 -7.77 -18.56 -3.31
N HIS A 248 -8.03 -19.18 -4.46
CA HIS A 248 -8.10 -18.46 -5.73
C HIS A 248 -9.57 -18.12 -6.01
N PRO A 249 -10.06 -16.93 -5.63
CA PRO A 249 -11.45 -16.60 -5.79
C PRO A 249 -11.82 -16.48 -7.27
N PRO A 250 -13.07 -16.85 -7.66
CA PRO A 250 -13.53 -16.69 -9.03
C PRO A 250 -13.61 -15.20 -9.41
N PHE A 251 -13.54 -14.93 -10.71
CA PHE A 251 -13.84 -13.61 -11.25
C PHE A 251 -15.36 -13.41 -11.29
N ASN A 252 -15.83 -12.33 -10.67
CA ASN A 252 -17.22 -11.92 -10.71
C ASN A 252 -17.46 -11.05 -11.95
N GLU A 253 -18.18 -11.60 -12.92
CA GLU A 253 -18.49 -10.94 -14.20
C GLU A 253 -19.69 -9.99 -14.13
N ASN A 254 -20.42 -9.96 -13.01
CA ASN A 254 -21.62 -9.16 -12.90
C ASN A 254 -21.28 -7.66 -12.99
N GLU A 255 -22.05 -6.92 -13.80
CA GLU A 255 -21.97 -5.46 -13.81
C GLU A 255 -22.54 -4.89 -12.52
N ILE A 256 -21.81 -3.97 -11.93
CA ILE A 256 -22.11 -3.43 -10.61
C ILE A 256 -22.65 -2.02 -10.77
N GLN A 257 -23.84 -1.80 -10.25
CA GLN A 257 -24.44 -0.47 -10.16
C GLN A 257 -23.95 0.23 -8.89
N ILE A 258 -23.07 1.21 -9.05
CA ILE A 258 -22.62 2.10 -7.99
C ILE A 258 -23.22 3.48 -8.23
N ASN A 259 -24.11 3.91 -7.34
CA ASN A 259 -24.83 5.17 -7.48
C ASN A 259 -24.04 6.38 -6.96
N LYS A 260 -22.95 6.15 -6.21
CA LYS A 260 -22.12 7.21 -5.63
C LYS A 260 -20.67 6.77 -5.51
N VAL A 261 -19.76 7.60 -6.01
CA VAL A 261 -18.31 7.41 -5.91
C VAL A 261 -17.65 8.65 -5.33
N SER A 262 -16.57 8.47 -4.57
CA SER A 262 -15.68 9.54 -4.11
C SER A 262 -14.29 9.29 -4.67
N ILE A 263 -13.89 10.05 -5.68
CA ILE A 263 -12.68 9.81 -6.46
C ILE A 263 -11.57 10.74 -5.95
N PRO A 264 -10.50 10.24 -5.30
CA PRO A 264 -9.41 11.09 -4.84
C PRO A 264 -8.68 11.75 -6.00
N LEU A 265 -8.25 13.00 -5.85
CA LEU A 265 -7.42 13.68 -6.85
C LEU A 265 -5.95 13.25 -6.78
N LEU A 266 -5.50 12.69 -5.66
CA LEU A 266 -4.19 12.08 -5.50
C LEU A 266 -4.28 10.55 -5.54
N GLN A 267 -3.89 9.97 -6.69
CA GLN A 267 -3.88 8.51 -6.89
C GLN A 267 -2.56 8.03 -7.53
N SER A 268 -1.49 8.79 -7.36
CA SER A 268 -0.16 8.49 -7.91
C SER A 268 0.93 8.97 -6.95
N LEU A 269 2.20 8.64 -7.26
CA LEU A 269 3.36 9.17 -6.53
C LEU A 269 3.62 10.67 -6.79
N GLY A 270 2.94 11.25 -7.78
CA GLY A 270 3.11 12.63 -8.22
C GLY A 270 2.31 13.64 -7.40
N LYS A 271 2.09 14.82 -7.98
CA LYS A 271 1.21 15.85 -7.41
C LYS A 271 -0.27 15.44 -7.55
N PRO A 272 -1.15 15.89 -6.64
CA PRO A 272 -2.59 15.75 -6.82
C PRO A 272 -3.03 16.41 -8.13
N ALA A 273 -4.00 15.81 -8.81
CA ALA A 273 -4.64 16.42 -9.97
C ALA A 273 -5.45 17.66 -9.54
N VAL A 274 -5.49 18.66 -10.41
CA VAL A 274 -6.32 19.86 -10.24
C VAL A 274 -7.69 19.56 -10.82
N PRO A 275 -8.80 19.75 -10.07
CA PRO A 275 -10.12 19.47 -10.59
C PRO A 275 -10.45 20.38 -11.77
N VAL A 276 -11.08 19.83 -12.80
CA VAL A 276 -11.56 20.58 -13.99
C VAL A 276 -13.09 20.62 -14.10
N VAL A 277 -13.75 20.16 -13.04
CA VAL A 277 -15.21 20.18 -12.87
C VAL A 277 -15.55 20.88 -11.56
N GLN A 278 -16.80 21.32 -11.44
CA GLN A 278 -17.35 21.97 -10.25
C GLN A 278 -18.66 21.30 -9.82
N LYS A 279 -19.09 21.59 -8.58
CA LYS A 279 -20.37 21.11 -8.06
C LYS A 279 -21.53 21.49 -8.98
N GLY A 280 -22.37 20.52 -9.30
CA GLY A 280 -23.53 20.67 -10.18
C GLY A 280 -23.27 20.29 -11.64
N ASP A 281 -22.02 20.09 -12.05
CA ASP A 281 -21.70 19.65 -13.41
C ASP A 281 -22.21 18.22 -13.64
N SER A 282 -22.76 17.99 -14.83
CA SER A 282 -23.08 16.63 -15.31
C SER A 282 -21.86 16.03 -15.98
N VAL A 283 -21.52 14.79 -15.63
CA VAL A 283 -20.38 14.05 -16.18
C VAL A 283 -20.82 12.68 -16.69
N LYS A 284 -20.13 12.21 -17.72
CA LYS A 284 -20.21 10.86 -18.25
C LYS A 284 -18.99 10.04 -17.82
N LYS A 285 -19.17 8.73 -17.68
CA LYS A 285 -18.07 7.81 -17.41
C LYS A 285 -16.98 8.00 -18.47
N GLY A 286 -15.77 8.29 -18.02
CA GLY A 286 -14.61 8.59 -18.85
C GLY A 286 -14.28 10.08 -19.00
N ASP A 287 -15.18 10.99 -18.62
CA ASP A 287 -14.90 12.42 -18.67
C ASP A 287 -13.72 12.78 -17.76
N LEU A 288 -12.87 13.71 -18.22
CA LEU A 288 -11.77 14.23 -17.43
C LEU A 288 -12.33 15.09 -16.28
N ILE A 289 -12.02 14.72 -15.05
CA ILE A 289 -12.45 15.46 -13.85
C ILE A 289 -11.29 16.05 -13.07
N GLY A 290 -10.05 15.61 -13.34
CA GLY A 290 -8.84 16.19 -12.78
C GLY A 290 -7.66 16.11 -13.76
N GLU A 291 -7.03 17.25 -13.99
CA GLU A 291 -5.85 17.39 -14.86
C GLU A 291 -4.56 17.45 -14.03
N ILE A 292 -3.46 16.98 -14.61
CA ILE A 292 -2.14 17.04 -13.98
C ILE A 292 -1.64 18.49 -14.01
N PRO A 293 -1.11 19.03 -12.89
CA PRO A 293 -0.45 20.34 -12.92
C PRO A 293 0.65 20.38 -13.98
N GLU A 294 0.77 21.48 -14.71
CA GLU A 294 1.73 21.63 -15.79
C GLU A 294 3.18 21.34 -15.32
N GLY A 295 3.90 20.51 -16.07
CA GLY A 295 5.28 20.11 -15.76
C GLY A 295 5.42 19.19 -14.53
N ALA A 296 4.33 18.81 -13.86
CA ALA A 296 4.37 17.90 -12.73
C ALA A 296 4.26 16.43 -13.16
N LEU A 297 4.92 15.55 -12.41
CA LEU A 297 4.58 14.13 -12.44
C LEU A 297 3.20 13.96 -11.76
N GLY A 298 2.29 13.22 -12.39
CA GLY A 298 0.97 12.95 -11.85
C GLY A 298 0.19 11.98 -12.73
N ALA A 299 -1.11 11.84 -12.48
CA ALA A 299 -2.01 11.05 -13.32
C ALA A 299 -3.37 11.74 -13.44
N ARG A 300 -3.87 11.86 -14.66
CA ARG A 300 -5.23 12.37 -14.95
C ARG A 300 -6.28 11.53 -14.23
N VAL A 301 -7.33 12.19 -13.75
CA VAL A 301 -8.45 11.56 -13.03
C VAL A 301 -9.71 11.71 -13.88
N HIS A 302 -10.45 10.61 -14.04
CA HIS A 302 -11.64 10.56 -14.89
C HIS A 302 -12.85 10.10 -14.07
N ALA A 303 -14.04 10.52 -14.48
CA ALA A 303 -15.30 10.06 -13.90
C ALA A 303 -15.46 8.55 -14.11
N SER A 304 -15.71 7.82 -13.03
CA SER A 304 -15.86 6.35 -13.07
C SER A 304 -17.30 5.88 -13.31
N ILE A 305 -18.26 6.79 -13.16
CA ILE A 305 -19.70 6.60 -13.41
C ILE A 305 -20.27 7.86 -14.08
N ASP A 306 -21.42 7.68 -14.74
CA ASP A 306 -22.29 8.81 -15.12
C ASP A 306 -22.91 9.45 -13.86
N GLY A 307 -23.16 10.75 -13.89
CA GLY A 307 -23.91 11.41 -12.82
C GLY A 307 -23.68 12.92 -12.74
N THR A 308 -23.99 13.49 -11.58
CA THR A 308 -23.76 14.90 -11.24
C THR A 308 -22.70 15.01 -10.15
N VAL A 309 -21.81 15.99 -10.29
CA VAL A 309 -20.78 16.30 -9.28
C VAL A 309 -21.46 16.90 -8.04
N GLU A 310 -21.39 16.19 -6.92
CA GLU A 310 -22.00 16.59 -5.64
C GLU A 310 -21.08 17.53 -4.85
N SER A 311 -19.77 17.28 -4.87
CA SER A 311 -18.75 18.12 -4.24
C SER A 311 -17.37 17.92 -4.88
N VAL A 312 -16.50 18.92 -4.72
CA VAL A 312 -15.12 18.95 -5.19
C VAL A 312 -14.25 19.53 -4.07
N ASP A 313 -13.44 18.67 -3.47
CA ASP A 313 -12.45 19.02 -2.44
C ASP A 313 -11.11 18.35 -2.81
N ASP A 314 -10.49 17.60 -1.90
CA ASP A 314 -9.40 16.66 -2.20
C ASP A 314 -9.89 15.40 -2.99
N HIS A 315 -11.21 15.24 -3.07
CA HIS A 315 -11.93 14.23 -3.82
C HIS A 315 -13.02 14.88 -4.69
N VAL A 316 -13.34 14.25 -5.81
CA VAL A 316 -14.54 14.55 -6.61
C VAL A 316 -15.61 13.52 -6.29
N VAL A 317 -16.75 13.95 -5.78
CA VAL A 317 -17.88 13.08 -5.47
C VAL A 317 -18.90 13.15 -6.60
N ILE A 318 -19.21 12.01 -7.21
CA ILE A 318 -20.19 11.89 -8.30
C ILE A 318 -21.35 11.02 -7.82
N LYS A 319 -22.57 11.46 -8.12
CA LYS A 319 -23.80 10.76 -7.77
C LYS A 319 -24.73 10.65 -8.98
N GLN A 320 -25.30 9.47 -9.20
CA GLN A 320 -26.33 9.22 -10.21
C GLN A 320 -27.67 9.86 -9.87
#